data_AF-A0A4Q5Z0V8-F1
#
_entry.id   AF-A0A4Q5Z0V8-F1
#
_cell.length_a   1.000
_cell.length_b   1.000
_cell.length_c   1.000
_cell.angle_alpha   90.00
_cell.angle_beta   90.00
_cell.angle_gamma   90.00
#
_symmetry.space_group_name_H-M   'P 1'
#
loop_
_entity.id
_entity.type
_entity.pdbx_description
1 polymer ?
#
loop_
_entity_poly.entity_id
_entity_poly.type
_entity_poly.pdbx_seq_one_letter_code
_entity_poly.pdbx_strand_id
1 'polypeptide(L)'
;MATVKEYSVEEKLSSLVRLQKIESKMDEIRILKGELPMEVADLEDEIQGLHARQLRIEEEINGITDFIEQKKNAIKDAQELINKYEKQSENVKNNREFEAINKEMEMQQLEVKLCEKHIKDANEEIAEKAVALERAKKAIANKEGVLL
;
A
#
# COMPACT_ATOMS: atom_id res chain seq x y z
N MET A 1 48.60 25.12 53.04
CA MET A 1 49.06 24.86 51.65
C MET A 1 48.81 23.40 51.37
N ALA A 2 47.97 23.06 50.38
CA ALA A 2 47.77 21.67 50.00
C ALA A 2 49.10 21.14 49.44
N THR A 3 49.65 20.09 50.06
CA THR A 3 50.82 19.37 49.57
C THR A 3 50.47 18.80 48.20
N VAL A 4 51.03 19.39 47.14
CA VAL A 4 50.91 18.88 45.78
C VAL A 4 51.58 17.52 45.76
N LYS A 5 50.79 16.47 45.52
CA LYS A 5 51.33 15.12 45.35
C LYS A 5 52.19 15.12 44.08
N GLU A 6 53.50 14.97 44.23
CA GLU A 6 54.41 14.85 43.09
C GLU A 6 54.24 13.46 42.46
N TYR A 7 53.49 13.43 41.37
CA TYR A 7 53.33 12.23 40.56
C TYR A 7 54.64 11.87 39.84
N SER A 8 54.94 10.58 39.75
CA SER A 8 56.06 10.08 38.96
C SER A 8 55.86 10.37 37.48
N VAL A 9 56.95 10.37 36.71
CA VAL A 9 56.88 10.57 35.25
C VAL A 9 56.02 9.49 34.58
N GLU A 10 56.08 8.26 35.06
CA GLU A 10 55.27 7.12 34.60
C GLU A 10 53.77 7.33 34.89
N GLU A 11 53.42 7.78 36.10
CA GLU A 11 52.03 8.08 36.48
C GLU A 11 51.44 9.22 35.63
N LYS A 12 52.26 10.24 35.33
CA LYS A 12 51.87 11.36 34.44
C LYS A 12 51.65 10.88 33.00
N LEU A 13 52.54 10.05 32.46
CA LEU A 13 52.42 9.48 31.12
C LEU A 13 51.19 8.56 30.99
N SER A 14 50.98 7.69 31.97
CA SER A 14 49.78 6.83 32.05
C SER A 14 48.48 7.65 32.06
N SER A 15 48.44 8.70 32.89
CA SER A 15 47.29 9.60 32.98
C SER A 15 47.06 10.38 31.67
N LEU A 16 48.13 10.82 31.01
CA LEU A 16 48.06 11.53 29.73
C LEU A 16 47.51 10.63 28.62
N VAL A 17 47.99 9.39 28.52
CA VAL A 17 47.48 8.41 27.55
C VAL A 17 46.00 8.10 27.81
N ARG A 18 45.59 7.99 29.08
CA ARG A 18 44.19 7.79 29.44
C ARG A 18 43.33 8.99 29.03
N LEU A 19 43.82 10.21 29.24
CA LEU A 19 43.13 11.44 28.83
C LEU A 19 42.97 11.51 27.31
N GLN A 20 44.03 11.24 26.55
CA GLN A 20 43.98 11.22 25.08
C GLN A 20 42.96 10.19 24.56
N LYS A 21 42.91 8.99 25.15
CA LYS A 21 41.89 7.98 24.77
C LYS A 21 40.47 8.44 25.07
N ILE A 22 40.25 9.21 26.13
CA ILE A 22 38.94 9.78 26.45
C ILE A 22 38.59 10.88 25.44
N GLU A 23 39.56 11.72 25.09
CA GLU A 23 39.39 12.79 24.09
C GLU A 23 39.06 12.22 22.71
N SER A 24 39.79 11.19 22.25
CA SER A 24 39.45 10.51 20.99
C SER A 24 38.03 9.94 20.97
N LYS A 25 37.59 9.33 22.08
CA LYS A 25 36.20 8.85 22.22
C LYS A 25 35.18 9.99 22.24
N MET A 26 35.52 11.13 22.84
CA MET A 26 34.65 12.31 22.83
C MET A 26 34.48 12.88 21.42
N ASP A 27 35.54 12.86 20.62
CA ASP A 27 35.48 13.30 19.21
C ASP A 27 34.65 12.33 18.37
N GLU A 28 34.80 11.02 18.55
CA GLU A 28 33.94 10.01 17.92
C GLU A 28 32.45 10.25 18.25
N ILE A 29 32.12 10.52 19.53
CA ILE A 29 30.74 10.83 19.95
C ILE A 29 30.23 12.12 19.30
N ARG A 30 31.08 13.15 19.14
CA ARG A 30 30.69 14.41 18.51
C ARG A 30 30.38 14.24 17.02
N ILE A 31 31.19 13.45 16.31
CA ILE A 31 30.96 13.10 14.91
C ILE A 31 29.63 12.35 14.78
N LEU A 32 29.45 11.30 15.58
CA LEU A 32 28.23 10.48 15.55
C LEU A 32 26.98 11.30 15.88
N LYS A 33 27.08 12.28 16.79
CA LYS A 33 25.98 13.21 17.10
C LYS A 33 25.59 14.10 15.91
N GLY A 34 26.50 14.34 14.97
CA GLY A 34 26.22 15.08 13.74
C GLY A 34 25.66 14.19 12.62
N GLU A 35 26.20 12.98 12.46
CA GLU A 35 25.81 12.03 11.41
C GLU A 35 24.47 11.36 11.70
N LEU A 36 24.22 10.95 12.96
CA LEU A 36 23.01 10.23 13.35
C LEU A 36 21.71 11.00 13.04
N PRO A 37 21.58 12.33 13.28
CA PRO A 37 20.42 13.09 12.85
C PRO A 37 20.18 13.09 11.34
N MET A 38 21.24 13.02 10.52
CA MET A 38 21.10 12.94 9.07
C MET A 38 20.59 11.55 8.66
N GLU A 39 21.14 10.48 9.23
CA GLU A 39 20.66 9.12 8.98
C GLU A 39 19.19 8.93 9.39
N VAL A 40 18.78 9.50 10.53
CA VAL A 40 17.38 9.48 10.98
C VAL A 40 16.48 10.22 10.00
N ALA A 41 16.88 11.41 9.54
CA ALA A 41 16.09 12.18 8.57
C ALA A 41 15.96 11.44 7.22
N ASP A 42 17.04 10.84 6.73
CA ASP A 42 17.02 10.05 5.49
C ASP A 42 16.07 8.84 5.60
N LEU A 43 16.06 8.18 6.77
CA LEU A 43 15.13 7.08 7.06
C LEU A 43 13.67 7.54 7.16
N GLU A 44 13.41 8.68 7.80
CA GLU A 44 12.07 9.28 7.88
C GLU A 44 11.53 9.61 6.47
N ASP A 45 12.35 10.19 5.60
CA ASP A 45 11.99 10.49 4.21
C ASP A 45 11.70 9.21 3.40
N GLU A 46 12.51 8.16 3.59
CA GLU A 46 12.27 6.86 2.95
C GLU A 46 10.93 6.26 3.40
N ILE A 47 10.63 6.30 4.70
CA ILE A 47 9.36 5.82 5.28
C ILE A 47 8.18 6.61 4.70
N GLN A 48 8.28 7.93 4.60
CA GLN A 48 7.24 8.76 3.97
C GLN A 48 7.01 8.36 2.51
N GLY A 49 8.08 8.13 1.75
CA GLY A 49 7.99 7.65 0.37
C GLY A 49 7.29 6.29 0.25
N LEU A 50 7.55 5.38 1.19
CA LEU A 50 6.87 4.09 1.26
C LEU A 50 5.39 4.21 1.62
N HIS A 51 5.03 5.07 2.57
CA HIS A 51 3.62 5.36 2.90
C HIS A 51 2.87 5.98 1.72
N ALA A 52 3.48 6.90 0.99
CA ALA A 52 2.87 7.47 -0.21
C ALA A 52 2.60 6.38 -1.26
N ARG A 53 3.52 5.42 -1.41
CA ARG A 53 3.31 4.27 -2.31
C ARG A 53 2.20 3.34 -1.82
N GLN A 54 2.13 3.08 -0.51
CA GLN A 54 1.04 2.31 0.09
C GLN A 54 -0.32 2.96 -0.20
N LEU A 55 -0.44 4.27 0.06
CA LEU A 55 -1.67 5.02 -0.16
C LEU A 55 -2.15 4.92 -1.62
N ARG A 56 -1.24 5.07 -2.59
CA ARG A 56 -1.60 4.94 -4.02
C ARG A 56 -2.14 3.56 -4.37
N ILE A 57 -1.56 2.50 -3.81
CA ILE A 57 -2.05 1.13 -4.03
C ILE A 57 -3.45 0.95 -3.41
N GLU A 58 -3.69 1.52 -2.23
CA GLU A 58 -5.01 1.50 -1.57
C GLU A 58 -6.06 2.29 -2.38
N GLU A 59 -5.71 3.46 -2.90
CA GLU A 59 -6.57 4.24 -3.81
C GLU A 59 -6.93 3.48 -5.08
N GLU A 60 -5.95 2.79 -5.70
CA GLU A 60 -6.18 1.95 -6.88
C GLU A 60 -7.13 0.78 -6.56
N ILE A 61 -6.96 0.10 -5.42
CA ILE A 61 -7.87 -0.98 -4.99
C ILE A 61 -9.29 -0.44 -4.77
N ASN A 62 -9.43 0.73 -4.15
CA ASN A 62 -10.73 1.36 -3.94
C ASN A 62 -11.41 1.69 -5.28
N GLY A 63 -10.67 2.27 -6.23
CA GLY A 63 -11.20 2.55 -7.56
C GLY A 63 -11.68 1.31 -8.32
N ILE A 64 -10.96 0.19 -8.21
CA ILE A 64 -11.40 -1.09 -8.81
C ILE A 64 -12.63 -1.65 -8.07
N THR A 65 -12.70 -1.48 -6.76
CA THR A 65 -13.86 -1.90 -5.95
C THR A 65 -15.12 -1.13 -6.35
N ASP A 66 -15.02 0.18 -6.55
CA ASP A 66 -16.11 1.02 -7.05
C ASP A 66 -16.56 0.56 -8.46
N PHE A 67 -15.60 0.22 -9.33
CA PHE A 67 -15.90 -0.32 -10.66
C PHE A 67 -16.67 -1.66 -10.56
N ILE A 68 -16.27 -2.56 -9.66
CA ILE A 68 -16.99 -3.81 -9.41
C ILE A 68 -18.43 -3.53 -8.94
N GLU A 69 -18.63 -2.57 -8.05
CA GLU A 69 -19.97 -2.20 -7.58
C GLU A 69 -20.85 -1.66 -8.71
N GLN A 70 -20.31 -0.80 -9.57
CA GLN A 70 -21.01 -0.33 -10.76
C GLN A 70 -21.43 -1.48 -11.69
N LYS A 71 -20.54 -2.45 -11.93
CA LYS A 71 -20.87 -3.63 -12.75
C LYS A 71 -21.90 -4.53 -12.09
N LYS A 72 -21.88 -4.69 -10.76
CA LYS A 72 -22.93 -5.43 -10.04
C LYS A 72 -24.30 -4.77 -10.17
N ASN A 73 -24.36 -3.45 -10.14
CA ASN A 73 -25.62 -2.73 -10.34
C ASN A 73 -26.12 -2.87 -11.79
N ALA A 74 -25.23 -2.76 -12.78
CA ALA A 74 -25.59 -3.01 -14.18
C ALA A 74 -26.14 -4.43 -14.42
N ILE A 75 -25.60 -5.45 -13.75
CA ILE A 75 -26.13 -6.81 -13.80
C ILE A 75 -27.55 -6.88 -13.25
N LYS A 76 -27.84 -6.20 -12.12
CA LYS A 76 -29.19 -6.16 -11.55
C LYS A 76 -30.18 -5.52 -12.52
N ASP A 77 -29.82 -4.37 -13.09
CA ASP A 77 -30.66 -3.64 -14.04
C ASP A 77 -30.95 -4.49 -15.30
N ALA A 78 -29.93 -5.15 -15.85
CA ALA A 78 -30.08 -6.06 -16.99
C ALA A 78 -31.00 -7.25 -16.65
N GLN A 79 -30.86 -7.82 -15.44
CA GLN A 79 -31.71 -8.92 -14.98
C GLN A 79 -33.18 -8.48 -14.79
N GLU A 80 -33.41 -7.25 -14.31
CA GLU A 80 -34.76 -6.69 -14.23
C GLU A 80 -35.39 -6.50 -15.62
N LEU A 81 -34.60 -6.05 -16.61
CA LEU A 81 -35.05 -5.95 -18.00
C LEU A 81 -35.38 -7.31 -18.60
N ILE A 82 -34.55 -8.34 -18.37
CA ILE A 82 -34.84 -9.72 -18.79
C ILE A 82 -36.20 -10.16 -18.24
N ASN A 83 -36.41 -10.03 -16.92
CA ASN A 83 -37.68 -10.42 -16.29
C ASN A 83 -38.88 -9.65 -16.85
N LYS A 84 -38.70 -8.38 -17.23
CA LYS A 84 -39.74 -7.57 -17.87
C LYS A 84 -40.06 -8.06 -19.28
N TYR A 85 -39.03 -8.37 -20.06
CA TYR A 85 -39.17 -8.89 -21.42
C TYR A 85 -39.76 -10.30 -21.46
N GLU A 86 -39.42 -11.18 -20.51
CA GLU A 86 -40.03 -12.50 -20.36
C GLU A 86 -41.56 -12.39 -20.18
N LYS A 87 -42.02 -11.51 -19.29
CA LYS A 87 -43.47 -11.26 -19.09
C LYS A 87 -44.16 -10.65 -20.31
N GLN A 88 -43.45 -9.80 -21.06
CA GLN A 88 -43.99 -9.24 -22.30
C GLN A 88 -44.14 -10.32 -23.37
N SER A 89 -43.16 -11.23 -23.47
CA SER A 89 -43.12 -12.34 -24.41
C SER A 89 -44.35 -13.25 -24.31
N GLU A 90 -44.81 -13.55 -23.09
CA GLU A 90 -46.00 -14.38 -22.83
C GLU A 90 -47.31 -13.80 -23.42
N ASN A 91 -47.38 -12.48 -23.60
CA ASN A 91 -48.57 -11.78 -24.08
C ASN A 91 -48.54 -11.51 -25.60
N VAL A 92 -47.44 -11.85 -26.28
CA VAL A 92 -47.26 -11.58 -27.71
C VAL A 92 -47.89 -12.67 -28.58
N LYS A 93 -48.78 -12.26 -29.47
CA LYS A 93 -49.46 -13.15 -30.44
C LYS A 93 -48.87 -13.04 -31.86
N ASN A 94 -47.98 -12.07 -32.09
CA ASN A 94 -47.34 -11.81 -33.36
C ASN A 94 -45.90 -12.33 -33.37
N ASN A 95 -45.59 -13.24 -34.31
CA ASN A 95 -44.28 -13.88 -34.39
C ASN A 95 -43.11 -12.88 -34.52
N ARG A 96 -43.33 -11.74 -35.19
CA ARG A 96 -42.29 -10.72 -35.38
C ARG A 96 -41.96 -9.96 -34.09
N GLU A 97 -42.96 -9.70 -33.26
CA GLU A 97 -42.77 -9.05 -31.96
C GLU A 97 -42.10 -10.02 -30.97
N PHE A 98 -42.45 -11.30 -31.05
CA PHE A 98 -41.84 -12.36 -30.22
C PHE A 98 -40.34 -12.51 -30.53
N GLU A 99 -39.96 -12.53 -31.81
CA GLU A 99 -38.55 -12.53 -32.22
C GLU A 99 -37.79 -11.28 -31.76
N ALA A 100 -38.44 -10.10 -31.78
CA ALA A 100 -37.81 -8.87 -31.31
C ALA A 100 -37.54 -8.92 -29.80
N ILE A 101 -38.49 -9.37 -28.99
CA ILE A 101 -38.34 -9.52 -27.54
C ILE A 101 -37.26 -10.54 -27.19
N ASN A 102 -37.20 -11.67 -27.92
CA ASN A 102 -36.13 -12.65 -27.71
C ASN A 102 -34.74 -12.08 -27.97
N LYS A 103 -34.57 -11.27 -29.02
CA LYS A 103 -33.28 -10.60 -29.29
C LYS A 103 -32.91 -9.61 -28.19
N GLU A 104 -33.88 -8.86 -27.66
CA GLU A 104 -33.66 -7.96 -26.54
C GLU A 104 -33.23 -8.75 -25.28
N MET A 105 -33.88 -9.87 -24.97
CA MET A 105 -33.47 -10.73 -23.85
C MET A 105 -32.06 -11.30 -24.04
N GLU A 106 -31.73 -11.78 -25.24
CA GLU A 106 -30.39 -12.30 -25.56
C GLU A 106 -29.32 -11.21 -25.40
N MET A 107 -29.62 -9.98 -25.84
CA MET A 107 -28.74 -8.83 -25.65
C MET A 107 -28.48 -8.56 -24.16
N GLN A 108 -29.53 -8.53 -23.33
CA GLN A 108 -29.38 -8.32 -21.89
C GLN A 108 -28.61 -9.47 -21.22
N GLN A 109 -28.82 -10.72 -21.64
CA GLN A 109 -28.05 -11.87 -21.14
C GLN A 109 -26.55 -11.79 -21.51
N LEU A 110 -26.23 -11.28 -22.69
CA LEU A 110 -24.84 -11.04 -23.10
C LEU A 110 -24.21 -9.92 -22.26
N GLU A 111 -24.96 -8.87 -21.94
CA GLU A 111 -24.49 -7.78 -21.07
C GLU A 111 -24.17 -8.26 -19.66
N VAL A 112 -25.02 -9.13 -19.08
CA VAL A 112 -24.75 -9.78 -17.79
C VAL A 112 -23.44 -10.55 -17.82
N LYS A 113 -23.25 -11.43 -18.82
CA LYS A 113 -22.02 -12.22 -18.97
C LYS A 113 -20.77 -11.34 -19.14
N LEU A 114 -20.90 -10.24 -19.87
CA LEU A 114 -19.81 -9.28 -20.06
C LEU A 114 -19.44 -8.60 -18.73
N CYS A 115 -20.44 -8.17 -17.96
CA CYS A 115 -20.22 -7.58 -16.64
C CYS A 115 -19.62 -8.58 -15.65
N GLU A 116 -20.07 -9.84 -15.65
CA GLU A 116 -19.48 -10.91 -14.84
C GLU A 116 -18.01 -11.14 -15.18
N LYS A 117 -17.66 -11.13 -16.48
CA LYS A 117 -16.27 -11.22 -16.92
C LYS A 117 -15.45 -10.04 -16.41
N HIS A 118 -15.92 -8.81 -16.58
CA HIS A 118 -15.23 -7.63 -16.05
C HIS A 118 -15.03 -7.68 -14.54
N ILE A 119 -16.03 -8.16 -13.78
CA ILE A 119 -15.92 -8.34 -12.34
C ILE A 119 -14.85 -9.38 -12.02
N LYS A 120 -14.78 -10.48 -12.76
CA LYS A 120 -13.76 -11.51 -12.55
C LYS A 120 -12.35 -10.95 -12.77
N ASP A 121 -12.13 -10.30 -13.91
CA ASP A 121 -10.84 -9.70 -14.27
C ASP A 121 -10.43 -8.64 -13.22
N ALA A 122 -11.37 -7.80 -12.77
CA ALA A 122 -11.14 -6.80 -11.72
C ALA A 122 -10.79 -7.43 -10.35
N ASN A 123 -11.38 -8.57 -9.99
CA ASN A 123 -11.02 -9.28 -8.76
C ASN A 123 -9.62 -9.89 -8.82
N GLU A 124 -9.19 -10.38 -9.99
CA GLU A 124 -7.82 -10.85 -10.21
C GLU A 124 -6.83 -9.68 -10.04
N GLU A 125 -7.14 -8.51 -10.60
CA GLU A 125 -6.32 -7.30 -10.42
C GLU A 125 -6.23 -6.85 -8.94
N ILE A 126 -7.35 -6.86 -8.20
CA ILE A 126 -7.36 -6.58 -6.76
C ILE A 126 -6.47 -7.57 -6.01
N ALA A 127 -6.52 -8.86 -6.35
CA ALA A 127 -5.71 -9.87 -5.68
C ALA A 127 -4.20 -9.60 -5.88
N GLU A 128 -3.79 -9.22 -7.09
CA GLU A 128 -2.40 -8.84 -7.37
C GLU A 128 -1.98 -7.59 -6.60
N LYS A 129 -2.82 -6.54 -6.60
CA LYS A 129 -2.56 -5.31 -5.86
C LYS A 129 -2.53 -5.53 -4.34
N ALA A 130 -3.36 -6.42 -3.81
CA ALA A 130 -3.36 -6.77 -2.39
C ALA A 130 -2.03 -7.42 -1.97
N VAL A 131 -1.46 -8.29 -2.81
CA VAL A 131 -0.11 -8.83 -2.56
C VAL A 131 0.95 -7.74 -2.59
N ALA A 132 0.86 -6.79 -3.52
CA ALA A 132 1.77 -5.64 -3.58
C ALA A 132 1.64 -4.74 -2.33
N LEU A 133 0.41 -4.52 -1.86
CA LEU A 133 0.13 -3.76 -0.64
C LEU A 133 0.74 -4.42 0.59
N GLU A 134 0.58 -5.73 0.74
CA GLU A 134 1.18 -6.47 1.85
C GLU A 134 2.71 -6.42 1.84
N ARG A 135 3.32 -6.44 0.66
CA ARG A 135 4.78 -6.23 0.53
C ARG A 135 5.19 -4.82 0.95
N ALA A 136 4.43 -3.80 0.55
CA ALA A 136 4.68 -2.42 0.94
C ALA A 136 4.57 -2.24 2.47
N LYS A 137 3.52 -2.78 3.10
CA LYS A 137 3.32 -2.75 4.55
C LYS A 137 4.46 -3.42 5.31
N LYS A 138 4.93 -4.59 4.83
CA LYS A 138 6.10 -5.26 5.41
C LYS A 138 7.38 -4.42 5.28
N ALA A 139 7.57 -3.75 4.14
CA ALA A 139 8.73 -2.87 3.94
C ALA A 139 8.71 -1.68 4.91
N ILE A 140 7.55 -1.05 5.10
CA ILE A 140 7.34 0.03 6.08
C ILE A 140 7.65 -0.47 7.49
N ALA A 141 7.02 -1.56 7.93
CA ALA A 141 7.22 -2.11 9.27
C ALA A 141 8.69 -2.46 9.57
N ASN A 142 9.41 -3.00 8.57
CA ASN A 142 10.83 -3.27 8.71
C ASN A 142 11.66 -1.99 8.88
N LYS A 143 11.31 -0.91 8.19
CA LYS A 143 12.02 0.38 8.26
C LYS A 143 11.70 1.14 9.55
N GLU A 144 10.43 1.16 9.97
CA GLU A 144 10.03 1.71 11.26
C GLU A 144 10.70 0.97 12.43
N GLY A 145 10.85 -0.35 12.34
CA GLY A 145 11.56 -1.15 13.33
C GLY A 145 13.07 -0.91 13.42
N VAL A 146 13.68 -0.25 12.43
CA VAL A 146 15.09 0.19 12.47
C VAL A 146 15.22 1.55 13.15
N LEU A 147 14.16 2.35 13.15
CA LEU A 147 14.12 3.71 13.69
C LEU A 147 13.80 3.73 15.21
N LEU A 148 13.12 2.69 15.70
CA LEU A 148 12.78 2.44 17.11
C LEU A 148 13.90 1.76 17.89
#